data_AF-B5VXC0-F1
#
_entry.id   AF-B5VXC0-F1
#
_cell.length_a   1.000
_cell.length_b   1.000
_cell.length_c   1.000
_cell.angle_alpha   90.00
_cell.angle_beta   90.00
_cell.angle_gamma   90.00
#
_symmetry.space_group_name_H-M   'P 1'
#
loop_
_entity.id
_entity.type
_entity.pdbx_description
1 polymer ?
#
loop_
_entity_poly.entity_id
_entity_poly.type
_entity_poly.pdbx_seq_one_letter_code
_entity_poly.pdbx_strand_id
1 'polypeptide(L)'
;MVFMATFNKHPVWENLSEVVKGIDSNALVWEHLALCDYQISGYWDESDRFYENIILPRPLSPELISSGVIFNGDKRRIQLKFTLNLETTNPPISIAELMLVYDENLEFVDENWQIDLNSEFIKVPS
;
A
#
# COMPACT_ATOMS: atom_id res chain seq x y z
N MET A 1 -19.62 -26.66 -17.28
CA MET A 1 -20.39 -25.44 -16.96
C MET A 1 -19.60 -24.70 -15.89
N VAL A 2 -18.90 -23.62 -16.24
CA VAL A 2 -18.18 -22.80 -15.26
C VAL A 2 -19.19 -21.81 -14.72
N PHE A 3 -19.54 -21.92 -13.43
CA PHE A 3 -20.32 -20.91 -12.75
C PHE A 3 -19.44 -19.67 -12.55
N MET A 4 -19.64 -18.64 -13.37
CA MET A 4 -19.20 -17.29 -13.00
C MET A 4 -20.20 -16.78 -11.97
N ALA A 5 -19.96 -17.09 -10.69
CA ALA A 5 -20.61 -16.37 -9.62
C ALA A 5 -20.12 -14.92 -9.69
N THR A 6 -21.03 -13.98 -9.90
CA THR A 6 -20.71 -12.55 -9.83
C THR A 6 -20.36 -12.23 -8.38
N PHE A 7 -19.06 -12.30 -8.06
CA PHE A 7 -18.56 -12.18 -6.69
C PHE A 7 -18.92 -10.81 -6.09
N ASN A 8 -19.13 -9.78 -6.91
CA ASN A 8 -19.43 -8.41 -6.49
C ASN A 8 -20.66 -8.21 -5.58
N LYS A 9 -21.52 -9.22 -5.40
CA LYS A 9 -22.65 -9.19 -4.44
C LYS A 9 -22.52 -10.21 -3.29
N HIS A 10 -21.35 -10.82 -3.14
CA HIS A 10 -21.14 -11.86 -2.14
C HIS A 10 -20.95 -11.23 -0.73
N PRO A 11 -21.60 -11.74 0.32
CA PRO A 11 -21.52 -11.19 1.69
C PRO A 11 -20.10 -11.07 2.27
N VAL A 12 -19.15 -11.83 1.71
CA VAL A 12 -17.73 -11.73 2.07
C VAL A 12 -17.17 -10.32 1.89
N TRP A 13 -17.66 -9.54 0.92
CA TRP A 13 -17.20 -8.18 0.68
C TRP A 13 -17.76 -7.18 1.70
N GLU A 14 -19.00 -7.38 2.16
CA GLU A 14 -19.57 -6.61 3.27
C GLU A 14 -18.80 -6.88 4.56
N ASN A 15 -18.55 -8.16 4.87
CA ASN A 15 -17.77 -8.56 6.03
C ASN A 15 -16.33 -8.00 5.97
N LEU A 16 -15.68 -8.04 4.80
CA LEU A 16 -14.36 -7.45 4.62
C LEU A 16 -14.39 -5.94 4.84
N SER A 17 -15.41 -5.24 4.30
CA SER A 17 -15.56 -3.80 4.51
C SER A 17 -15.72 -3.47 5.99
N GLU A 18 -16.46 -4.28 6.75
CA GLU A 18 -16.61 -4.12 8.20
C GLU A 18 -15.30 -4.38 8.95
N VAL A 19 -14.55 -5.43 8.57
CA VAL A 19 -13.23 -5.72 9.16
C VAL A 19 -12.26 -4.57 8.89
N VAL A 20 -12.17 -4.08 7.64
CA VAL A 20 -11.31 -2.96 7.27
C VAL A 20 -11.73 -1.67 7.97
N LYS A 21 -13.03 -1.40 8.13
CA LYS A 21 -13.53 -0.25 8.92
C LYS A 21 -13.17 -0.33 10.40
N GLY A 22 -13.02 -1.53 10.94
CA GLY A 22 -12.58 -1.75 12.32
C GLY A 22 -11.08 -1.59 12.54
N ILE A 23 -10.29 -1.55 11.45
CA ILE A 23 -8.83 -1.40 11.49
C ILE A 23 -8.51 0.07 11.24
N ASP A 24 -7.69 0.67 12.11
CA ASP A 24 -7.05 1.95 11.79
C ASP A 24 -5.98 1.71 10.72
N SER A 25 -6.43 1.67 9.47
CA SER A 25 -5.58 1.35 8.32
C SER A 25 -4.46 2.37 8.11
N ASN A 26 -4.66 3.62 8.55
CA ASN A 26 -3.64 4.66 8.48
C ASN A 26 -2.55 4.43 9.55
N ALA A 27 -2.92 3.96 10.75
CA ALA A 27 -1.96 3.57 11.76
C ALA A 27 -1.03 2.46 11.27
N LEU A 28 -1.54 1.47 10.53
CA LEU A 28 -0.70 0.43 9.91
C LEU A 28 0.39 1.01 9.00
N VAL A 29 0.04 2.02 8.20
CA VAL A 29 0.99 2.68 7.30
C VAL A 29 2.00 3.52 8.07
N TRP A 30 1.58 4.25 9.11
CA TRP A 30 2.50 5.01 9.94
C TRP A 30 3.51 4.12 10.67
N GLU A 31 3.05 3.00 11.24
CA GLU A 31 3.93 2.02 11.88
C GLU A 31 4.91 1.42 10.87
N HIS A 32 4.42 1.03 9.68
CA HIS A 32 5.25 0.51 8.61
C HIS A 32 6.32 1.53 8.16
N LEU A 33 5.94 2.78 7.90
CA LEU A 33 6.87 3.86 7.52
C LEU A 33 7.92 4.14 8.63
N ALA A 34 7.52 4.04 9.90
CA ALA A 34 8.45 4.20 11.02
C ALA A 34 9.44 3.03 11.12
N LEU A 35 8.98 1.79 10.91
CA LEU A 35 9.81 0.59 10.96
C LEU A 35 10.86 0.55 9.85
N CYS A 36 10.53 1.05 8.65
CA CYS A 36 11.49 1.17 7.55
C CYS A 36 12.30 2.47 7.56
N ASP A 37 12.15 3.31 8.59
CA ASP A 37 12.74 4.66 8.67
C ASP A 37 12.48 5.51 7.42
N TYR A 38 11.28 5.40 6.85
CA TYR A 38 10.87 6.07 5.60
C TYR A 38 11.82 5.77 4.43
N GLN A 39 12.40 4.57 4.40
CA GLN A 39 13.25 4.09 3.32
C GLN A 39 12.63 2.88 2.64
N ILE A 40 12.74 2.85 1.31
CA ILE A 40 12.33 1.73 0.47
C ILE A 40 13.61 1.10 -0.05
N SER A 41 13.86 -0.14 0.33
CA SER A 41 15.05 -0.88 -0.08
C SER A 41 14.75 -1.78 -1.27
N GLY A 42 15.59 -1.71 -2.31
CA GLY A 42 15.51 -2.57 -3.49
C GLY A 42 14.31 -2.30 -4.38
N TYR A 43 14.26 -1.12 -5.01
CA TYR A 43 13.18 -0.70 -5.89
C TYR A 43 13.56 -0.85 -7.38
N TRP A 44 12.63 -1.35 -8.18
CA TRP A 44 12.74 -1.38 -9.65
C TRP A 44 11.71 -0.42 -10.24
N ASP A 45 12.16 0.49 -11.10
CA ASP A 45 11.25 1.37 -11.84
C ASP A 45 10.71 0.72 -13.12
N GLU A 46 9.76 1.40 -13.78
CA GLU A 46 9.13 0.95 -15.03
C GLU A 46 10.12 0.84 -16.22
N SER A 47 11.33 1.37 -16.08
CA SER A 47 12.40 1.34 -17.09
C SER A 47 13.49 0.31 -16.76
N ASP A 48 13.19 -0.67 -15.88
CA ASP A 48 14.12 -1.70 -15.39
C ASP A 48 15.39 -1.12 -14.73
N ARG A 49 15.30 0.08 -14.14
CA ARG A 49 16.40 0.63 -13.34
C ARG A 49 16.22 0.26 -11.88
N PHE A 50 17.31 -0.23 -11.29
CA PHE A 50 17.37 -0.62 -9.89
C PHE A 50 17.87 0.53 -9.02
N TYR A 51 17.19 0.73 -7.88
CA TYR A 51 17.54 1.68 -6.84
C TYR A 51 17.72 0.91 -5.54
N GLU A 52 18.92 0.97 -4.97
CA GLU A 52 19.23 0.24 -3.75
C GLU A 52 18.39 0.76 -2.57
N ASN A 53 18.29 2.08 -2.44
CA ASN A 53 17.46 2.72 -1.44
C ASN A 53 16.77 3.96 -2.03
N ILE A 54 15.54 4.20 -1.61
CA ILE A 54 14.81 5.44 -1.86
C ILE A 54 14.38 6.02 -0.52
N ILE A 55 14.66 7.30 -0.29
CA ILE A 55 14.29 7.98 0.94
C ILE A 55 13.04 8.81 0.67
N LEU A 56 11.98 8.49 1.40
CA LEU A 56 10.73 9.22 1.39
C LEU A 56 10.84 10.50 2.23
N PRO A 57 10.20 11.61 1.81
CA PRO A 57 10.11 12.82 2.60
C PRO A 57 9.22 12.61 3.84
N ARG A 58 9.31 13.51 4.81
CA ARG A 58 8.53 13.48 6.05
C ARG A 58 7.95 14.87 6.36
N PRO A 59 6.76 14.98 6.98
CA PRO A 59 5.79 13.90 7.28
C PRO A 59 4.94 13.50 6.06
N LEU A 60 4.41 12.27 6.08
CA LEU A 60 3.48 11.75 5.08
C LEU A 60 2.14 11.39 5.72
N SER A 61 1.07 11.74 5.01
CA SER A 61 -0.30 11.38 5.36
C SER A 61 -0.80 10.27 4.42
N PRO A 62 -1.04 9.07 4.93
CA PRO A 62 -1.65 7.99 4.15
C PRO A 62 -3.16 8.20 4.01
N GLU A 63 -3.68 7.89 2.84
CA GLU A 63 -5.12 7.83 2.57
C GLU A 63 -5.45 6.50 1.89
N LEU A 64 -6.33 5.72 2.52
CA LEU A 64 -6.78 4.43 1.96
C LEU A 64 -7.64 4.68 0.70
N ILE A 65 -7.13 4.26 -0.45
CA ILE A 65 -7.83 4.41 -1.73
C ILE A 65 -8.50 3.11 -2.20
N SER A 66 -8.03 1.95 -1.73
CA SER A 66 -8.62 0.66 -2.06
C SER A 66 -8.32 -0.40 -1.01
N SER A 67 -9.25 -1.32 -0.83
CA SER A 67 -9.03 -2.54 -0.04
C SER A 67 -9.65 -3.74 -0.74
N GLY A 68 -9.09 -4.92 -0.51
CA GLY A 68 -9.56 -6.14 -1.14
C GLY A 68 -9.03 -7.40 -0.49
N VAL A 69 -9.58 -8.54 -0.91
CA VAL A 69 -9.09 -9.87 -0.56
C VAL A 69 -8.73 -10.61 -1.84
N ILE A 70 -7.52 -11.16 -1.87
CA ILE A 70 -7.04 -12.04 -2.92
C ILE A 70 -7.10 -13.48 -2.43
N PHE A 71 -7.55 -14.36 -3.32
CA PHE A 71 -7.47 -15.81 -3.16
C PHE A 71 -6.42 -16.36 -4.13
N ASN A 72 -5.38 -17.01 -3.61
CA ASN A 72 -4.39 -17.72 -4.44
C ASN A 72 -4.28 -19.18 -3.96
N GLY A 73 -5.05 -20.06 -4.61
CA GLY A 73 -5.30 -21.41 -4.10
C GLY A 73 -5.97 -21.36 -2.74
N ASP A 74 -5.36 -21.98 -1.74
CA ASP A 74 -5.86 -22.00 -0.37
C ASP A 74 -5.47 -20.75 0.45
N LYS A 75 -4.59 -19.89 -0.08
CA LYS A 75 -4.14 -18.69 0.62
C LYS A 75 -5.11 -17.53 0.43
N ARG A 76 -5.51 -16.93 1.54
CA ARG A 76 -6.31 -15.71 1.60
C ARG A 76 -5.39 -14.57 2.01
N ARG A 77 -5.42 -13.48 1.26
CA ARG A 77 -4.61 -12.29 1.53
C ARG A 77 -5.48 -11.05 1.56
N ILE A 78 -5.24 -10.16 2.50
CA ILE A 78 -5.86 -8.84 2.55
C ILE A 78 -4.89 -7.87 1.88
N GLN A 79 -5.41 -7.00 1.02
CA GLN A 79 -4.66 -5.94 0.39
C GLN A 79 -5.26 -4.59 0.75
N LEU A 80 -4.41 -3.68 1.19
CA LEU A 80 -4.76 -2.30 1.49
C LEU A 80 -3.87 -1.40 0.65
N LYS A 81 -4.48 -0.60 -0.23
CA LYS A 81 -3.76 0.33 -1.11
C LYS A 81 -4.01 1.76 -0.63
N PHE A 82 -2.92 2.50 -0.47
CA PHE A 82 -2.89 3.86 0.03
C PHE A 82 -2.22 4.79 -0.96
N THR A 83 -2.66 6.04 -1.00
CA THR A 83 -1.85 7.16 -1.49
C THR A 83 -1.09 7.77 -0.32
N LEU A 84 0.15 8.20 -0.57
CA LEU A 84 0.98 8.90 0.40
C LEU A 84 1.10 10.36 -0.01
N ASN A 85 0.54 11.24 0.81
CA ASN A 85 0.49 12.67 0.54
C ASN A 85 1.50 13.42 1.42
N LEU A 86 2.16 14.42 0.85
CA LEU A 86 2.94 15.39 1.61
C LEU A 86 2.01 16.33 2.39
N GLU A 87 2.14 16.35 3.72
CA GLU A 87 1.33 17.24 4.58
C GLU A 87 1.77 18.71 4.49
N THR A 88 3.01 18.95 4.07
CA THR A 88 3.62 20.28 4.06
C THR A 88 3.21 21.13 2.86
N THR A 89 2.53 20.54 1.87
CA THR A 89 2.10 21.23 0.64
C THR A 89 0.60 21.52 0.68
N ASN A 90 0.19 22.70 0.20
CA ASN A 90 -1.21 23.04 0.03
C ASN A 90 -1.45 23.48 -1.42
N PRO A 91 -2.11 22.67 -2.27
CA PRO A 91 -2.80 21.41 -1.94
C PRO A 91 -1.84 20.24 -1.60
N PRO A 92 -2.33 19.18 -0.93
CA PRO A 92 -1.56 17.96 -0.72
C PRO A 92 -1.10 17.37 -2.04
N ILE A 93 0.18 17.01 -2.12
CA ILE A 93 0.77 16.37 -3.30
C ILE A 93 0.95 14.89 -2.97
N SER A 94 0.33 14.02 -3.78
CA SER A 94 0.60 12.59 -3.74
C SER A 94 1.96 12.32 -4.38
N ILE A 95 2.82 11.60 -3.67
CA ILE A 95 4.18 11.30 -4.14
C ILE A 95 4.41 9.80 -4.39
N ALA A 96 3.56 8.96 -3.82
CA ALA A 96 3.67 7.52 -3.91
C ALA A 96 2.34 6.84 -3.62
N GLU A 97 2.20 5.62 -4.12
CA GLU A 97 1.19 4.66 -3.71
C GLU A 97 1.87 3.48 -3.03
N LEU A 98 1.29 3.03 -1.93
CA LEU A 98 1.75 1.89 -1.14
C LEU A 98 0.63 0.86 -1.07
N MET A 99 0.92 -0.37 -1.46
CA MET A 99 0.06 -1.52 -1.20
C MET A 99 0.68 -2.38 -0.12
N LEU A 100 -0.01 -2.52 1.01
CA LEU A 100 0.35 -3.47 2.06
C LEU A 100 -0.49 -4.74 1.90
N VAL A 101 0.19 -5.89 1.96
CA VAL A 101 -0.42 -7.21 1.83
C VAL A 101 -0.25 -7.96 3.14
N TYR A 102 -1.37 -8.43 3.68
CA TYR A 102 -1.43 -9.22 4.90
C TYR A 102 -2.00 -10.61 4.61
N ASP A 103 -1.71 -11.58 5.46
CA ASP A 103 -2.37 -12.87 5.44
C ASP A 103 -3.72 -12.84 6.19
N GLU A 104 -4.34 -14.00 6.36
CA GLU A 104 -5.61 -14.16 7.09
C GLU A 104 -5.50 -13.93 8.60
N ASN A 105 -4.30 -13.90 9.16
CA ASN A 105 -4.01 -13.60 10.56
C ASN A 105 -3.63 -12.13 10.78
N LEU A 106 -3.70 -11.29 9.73
CA LEU A 106 -3.19 -9.91 9.71
C LEU A 106 -1.67 -9.81 9.93
N GLU A 107 -0.92 -10.86 9.62
CA GLU A 107 0.54 -10.78 9.58
C GLU A 107 0.98 -10.15 8.26
N PHE A 108 1.96 -9.23 8.33
CA PHE A 108 2.53 -8.59 7.14
C PHE A 108 3.22 -9.64 6.25
N VAL A 109 2.86 -9.68 4.97
CA VAL A 109 3.37 -10.65 4.00
C VAL A 109 4.25 -9.99 2.96
N ASP A 110 3.79 -8.85 2.43
CA ASP A 110 4.42 -8.21 1.29
C ASP A 110 4.01 -6.75 1.20
N GLU A 111 4.79 -5.99 0.43
CA GLU A 111 4.52 -4.62 0.08
C GLU A 111 4.76 -4.39 -1.41
N ASN A 112 4.06 -3.41 -1.97
CA ASN A 112 4.32 -2.96 -3.33
C ASN A 112 4.24 -1.44 -3.39
N TRP A 113 5.28 -0.85 -3.96
CA TRP A 113 5.47 0.58 -4.05
C TRP A 113 5.32 1.07 -5.48
N GLN A 114 4.58 2.15 -5.69
CA GLN A 114 4.60 2.93 -6.92
C GLN A 114 5.02 4.35 -6.55
N ILE A 115 6.20 4.77 -6.99
CA ILE A 115 6.81 6.03 -6.54
C ILE A 115 7.00 6.93 -7.74
N ASP A 116 6.62 8.21 -7.62
CA ASP A 116 7.03 9.19 -8.61
C ASP A 116 8.48 9.59 -8.40
N LEU A 117 9.41 8.88 -9.03
CA LEU A 117 10.84 9.16 -8.97
C LEU A 117 11.24 10.50 -9.60
N ASN A 118 10.36 11.14 -10.38
CA ASN A 118 10.63 12.47 -10.93
C ASN A 118 10.27 13.59 -9.94
N SER A 119 9.63 13.24 -8.81
CA SER A 119 9.30 14.17 -7.74
C SER A 119 10.56 14.70 -7.07
N GLU A 120 10.65 16.03 -6.96
CA GLU A 120 11.77 16.71 -6.27
C GLU A 120 11.88 16.37 -4.77
N PHE A 121 10.82 15.80 -4.21
CA PHE A 121 10.75 15.43 -2.80
C PHE A 121 11.33 14.05 -2.50
N ILE A 122 11.50 13.21 -3.52
CA ILE A 122 12.08 11.88 -3.39
C ILE A 122 13.60 11.97 -3.51
N LYS A 123 14.32 11.36 -2.56
CA LYS A 123 15.79 11.31 -2.61
C LYS A 123 16.24 9.90 -2.96
N VAL A 124 17.03 9.83 -4.03
CA VAL A 124 17.77 8.63 -4.42
C VAL A 124 19.23 8.87 -4.04
N PRO A 125 19.79 8.15 -3.06
CA PRO A 125 21.21 8.20 -2.77
C PRO A 125 22.00 7.79 -4.02
N SER A 126 23.05 8.56 -4.33
CA SER A 126 23.96 8.33 -5.45
C SER A 126 24.89 7.15 -5.22
#